data_AF-A0A2Z3I342-F1
#
_entry.id   AF-A0A2Z3I342-F1
#
_cell.length_a   1.000
_cell.length_b   1.000
_cell.length_c   1.000
_cell.angle_alpha   90.00
_cell.angle_beta   90.00
_cell.angle_gamma   90.00
#
_symmetry.space_group_name_H-M   'P 1'
#
loop_
_entity.id
_entity.type
_entity.pdbx_description
1 polymer ?
#
loop_
_entity_poly.entity_id
_entity_poly.type
_entity_poly.pdbx_seq_one_letter_code
_entity_poly.pdbx_strand_id
1 'polypeptide(L)'
;MLLDVKSYGIAFGTRIILADINFSIDMEKGIVVVMGPGGTGKSTLLRSLAGINKRSSSASTWGEIIYQGHPIDDNNTPLLVQQNAKAMGQPVIECLSEALRKVLDAPKTVPEMRSYIIEQIEKLEIQSMIPYLDEPMIQLPIEYARAANIIRETLTQQPLLLLDEPTTKMTEKGANLLLELIKNISKERVCITILHHQKQAQDIADKVMLLAGGRVQAFESNDDFFKNKKQNEVVAQFLRSGSCYVPAPDADIDALDETAIKPPPLPKEAIEIITKLKEKRQNTLLEASQIKKAPTPTTPTVEAQKNETVDPVLMSGANSVTANLARKNISRSRFVGPNGFHWIVPEQLAGCPMPGIVAPLEYDLSALRDVGITTLVNLTERELPEQILQQYGIKSIQFKIEDRRAPPVMWIKMLLVQIDKLLAGGEVLGVHCLAGLGRTGTILGAWLIKKGLTAEEALKRLRQIDAGYVQSKEQEDLLYSLEDNILIRATSE
;
A
#
# COMPACT_ATOMS: atom_id res chain seq x y z
N MET A 1 10.36 -1.46 31.76
CA MET A 1 9.76 -0.93 30.52
C MET A 1 10.72 -1.21 29.38
N LEU A 2 10.30 -1.97 28.38
CA LEU A 2 11.15 -2.45 27.29
C LEU A 2 11.25 -1.44 26.15
N LEU A 3 10.13 -0.85 25.74
CA LEU A 3 10.06 0.15 24.68
C LEU A 3 9.10 1.27 25.11
N ASP A 4 9.45 2.51 24.85
CA ASP A 4 8.61 3.67 25.11
C ASP A 4 8.76 4.68 23.96
N VAL A 5 7.65 4.99 23.31
CA VAL A 5 7.60 5.88 22.14
C VAL A 5 6.79 7.10 22.52
N LYS A 6 7.41 8.28 22.47
CA LYS A 6 6.85 9.54 22.94
C LYS A 6 6.81 10.56 21.84
N SER A 7 5.59 10.95 21.47
CA SER A 7 5.30 11.93 20.42
C SER A 7 6.12 11.75 19.15
N TYR A 8 6.41 10.49 18.80
CA TYR A 8 7.30 10.18 17.70
C TYR A 8 6.58 10.44 16.38
N GLY A 9 7.25 11.11 15.46
CA GLY A 9 6.75 11.23 14.10
C GLY A 9 7.88 11.25 13.08
N ILE A 10 7.47 11.07 11.83
CA ILE A 10 8.37 10.99 10.69
C ILE A 10 7.70 11.50 9.42
N ALA A 11 8.48 12.27 8.67
CA ALA A 11 8.16 12.75 7.35
C ALA A 11 9.24 12.37 6.33
N PHE A 12 8.84 12.21 5.07
CA PHE A 12 9.75 12.09 3.93
C PHE A 12 9.53 13.30 3.01
N GLY A 13 10.53 14.19 2.95
CA GLY A 13 10.32 15.53 2.43
C GLY A 13 9.22 16.25 3.21
N THR A 14 8.24 16.82 2.52
CA THR A 14 7.11 17.53 3.16
C THR A 14 5.93 16.62 3.51
N ARG A 15 6.00 15.32 3.20
CA ARG A 15 4.91 14.37 3.43
C ARG A 15 5.04 13.73 4.80
N ILE A 16 4.04 13.91 5.66
CA ILE A 16 4.04 13.34 7.01
C ILE A 16 3.43 11.94 6.96
N ILE A 17 4.17 10.94 7.44
CA ILE A 17 3.70 9.55 7.49
C ILE A 17 3.19 9.21 8.88
N LEU A 18 3.97 9.53 9.92
CA LEU A 18 3.56 9.39 11.33
C LEU A 18 3.61 10.76 11.96
N ALA A 19 2.55 11.13 12.67
CA ALA A 19 2.39 12.47 13.23
C ALA A 19 2.89 12.56 14.66
N ASP A 20 2.47 11.61 15.49
CA ASP A 20 2.58 11.67 16.95
C ASP A 20 2.14 10.31 17.50
N ILE A 21 3.09 9.39 17.48
CA ILE A 21 2.97 8.02 17.96
C ILE A 21 3.32 8.00 19.44
N ASN A 22 2.40 7.46 20.24
CA ASN A 22 2.54 7.33 21.68
C ASN A 22 2.12 5.94 22.10
N PHE A 23 3.05 5.14 22.62
CA PHE A 23 2.77 3.84 23.24
C PHE A 23 3.99 3.34 24.01
N SER A 24 3.76 2.46 24.98
CA SER A 24 4.82 1.79 25.75
C SER A 24 4.60 0.29 25.81
N ILE A 25 5.69 -0.47 25.77
CA ILE A 25 5.70 -1.92 25.92
C ILE A 25 6.45 -2.22 27.20
N ASP A 26 5.72 -2.74 28.18
CA ASP A 26 6.18 -3.11 29.51
C ASP A 26 6.28 -4.62 29.73
N MET A 27 5.83 -5.42 28.76
CA MET A 27 5.96 -6.88 28.78
C MET A 27 7.41 -7.35 28.59
N GLU A 28 7.74 -8.46 29.25
CA GLU A 28 9.01 -9.17 29.07
C GLU A 28 8.96 -10.14 27.88
N LYS A 29 7.76 -10.64 27.57
CA LYS A 29 7.50 -11.59 26.50
C LYS A 29 6.07 -11.47 25.98
N GLY A 30 5.83 -11.93 24.75
CA GLY A 30 4.52 -11.89 24.11
C GLY A 30 4.53 -11.23 22.74
N ILE A 31 3.35 -11.08 22.15
CA ILE A 31 3.15 -10.61 20.78
C ILE A 31 2.31 -9.34 20.78
N VAL A 32 2.88 -8.29 20.18
CA VAL A 32 2.14 -7.10 19.79
C VAL A 32 1.85 -7.17 18.29
N VAL A 33 0.58 -7.21 17.92
CA VAL A 33 0.18 -7.14 16.51
C VAL A 33 -0.18 -5.71 16.13
N VAL A 34 0.49 -5.18 15.11
CA VAL A 34 0.18 -3.87 14.53
C VAL A 34 -0.73 -4.07 13.32
N MET A 35 -1.93 -3.52 13.40
CA MET A 35 -2.96 -3.55 12.37
C MET A 35 -3.28 -2.15 11.85
N GLY A 36 -3.94 -2.09 10.70
CA GLY A 36 -4.47 -0.85 10.13
C GLY A 36 -4.53 -0.90 8.61
N PRO A 37 -5.22 0.06 7.97
CA PRO A 37 -5.34 0.13 6.51
C PRO A 37 -3.99 0.16 5.78
N GLY A 38 -4.01 -0.16 4.48
CA GLY A 38 -2.84 0.00 3.61
C GLY A 38 -2.34 1.46 3.62
N GLY A 39 -1.02 1.65 3.60
CA GLY A 39 -0.42 2.99 3.51
C GLY A 39 -0.45 3.85 4.78
N THR A 40 -0.91 3.34 5.93
CA THR A 40 -1.00 4.13 7.18
C THR A 40 0.33 4.31 7.94
N GLY A 41 1.42 3.74 7.43
CA GLY A 41 2.75 3.90 8.01
C GLY A 41 3.20 2.76 8.95
N LYS A 42 2.55 1.59 8.94
CA LYS A 42 2.91 0.44 9.80
C LYS A 42 4.37 0.00 9.60
N SER A 43 4.78 -0.27 8.36
CA SER A 43 6.17 -0.63 8.05
C SER A 43 7.14 0.53 8.33
N THR A 44 6.69 1.78 8.20
CA THR A 44 7.47 2.96 8.58
C THR A 44 7.73 2.97 10.07
N LEU A 45 6.72 2.66 10.91
CA LEU A 45 6.88 2.54 12.36
C LEU A 45 7.93 1.47 12.71
N LEU A 46 7.82 0.26 12.16
CA LEU A 46 8.81 -0.82 12.43
C LEU A 46 10.23 -0.42 12.00
N ARG A 47 10.40 0.22 10.83
CA ARG A 47 11.71 0.72 10.39
C ARG A 47 12.25 1.85 11.26
N SER A 48 11.37 2.67 11.84
CA SER A 48 11.75 3.70 12.80
C SER A 48 12.20 3.10 14.13
N LEU A 49 11.48 2.10 14.65
CA LEU A 49 11.88 1.36 15.85
C LEU A 49 13.24 0.68 15.66
N ALA A 50 13.50 0.10 14.49
CA ALA A 50 14.78 -0.51 14.13
C ALA A 50 15.92 0.50 13.83
N GLY A 51 15.70 1.80 14.02
CA GLY A 51 16.69 2.85 13.71
C GLY A 51 16.98 3.08 12.22
N ILE A 52 16.39 2.29 11.31
CA ILE A 52 16.65 2.36 9.85
C ILE A 52 16.26 3.73 9.29
N ASN A 53 15.09 4.24 9.67
CA ASN A 53 14.62 5.52 9.16
C ASN A 53 15.43 6.70 9.70
N LYS A 54 15.95 6.61 10.94
CA LYS A 54 16.80 7.65 11.55
C LYS A 54 18.10 7.85 10.76
N ARG A 55 18.58 6.79 10.10
CA ARG A 55 19.78 6.81 9.24
C ARG A 55 19.52 7.30 7.82
N SER A 56 18.25 7.47 7.42
CA SER A 56 17.91 7.92 6.08
C SER A 56 18.00 9.44 5.98
N SER A 57 18.83 9.95 5.07
CA SER A 57 18.96 11.39 4.79
C SER A 57 17.68 12.05 4.27
N SER A 58 16.75 11.25 3.77
CA SER A 58 15.44 11.69 3.26
C SER A 58 14.35 11.78 4.34
N ALA A 59 14.61 11.21 5.52
CA ALA A 59 13.68 11.20 6.63
C ALA A 59 13.92 12.38 7.57
N SER A 60 12.86 12.99 8.05
CA SER A 60 12.90 13.95 9.15
C SER A 60 12.02 13.43 10.28
N THR A 61 12.59 13.30 11.46
CA THR A 61 11.94 12.69 12.63
C THR A 61 11.86 13.68 13.79
N TRP A 62 10.87 13.51 14.65
CA TRP A 62 10.71 14.24 15.91
C TRP A 62 10.20 13.30 17.01
N GLY A 63 10.10 13.80 18.24
CA GLY A 63 9.84 12.97 19.42
C GLY A 63 10.98 11.99 19.74
N GLU A 64 10.68 11.02 20.59
CA GLU A 64 11.67 10.11 21.19
C GLU A 64 11.22 8.65 21.10
N ILE A 65 12.18 7.76 20.86
CA ILE A 65 12.03 6.30 21.03
C ILE A 65 13.07 5.84 22.03
N ILE A 66 12.62 5.32 23.18
CA ILE A 66 13.44 4.78 24.26
C ILE A 66 13.32 3.25 24.22
N TYR A 67 14.44 2.56 24.08
CA TYR A 67 14.53 1.11 24.09
C TYR A 67 15.48 0.66 25.21
N GLN A 68 15.00 -0.25 26.06
CA GLN A 68 15.72 -0.72 27.25
C GLN A 68 16.21 0.41 28.17
N GLY A 69 15.42 1.48 28.30
CA GLY A 69 15.74 2.64 29.14
C GLY A 69 16.67 3.67 28.52
N HIS A 70 17.12 3.46 27.28
CA HIS A 70 18.02 4.37 26.57
C HIS A 70 17.42 4.81 25.23
N PRO A 71 17.65 6.03 24.74
CA PRO A 71 17.27 6.42 23.39
C PRO A 71 17.85 5.46 22.35
N ILE A 72 17.11 5.16 21.28
CA ILE A 72 17.63 4.30 20.21
C ILE A 72 18.82 4.96 19.51
N ASP A 73 19.86 4.16 19.28
CA ASP A 73 21.08 4.56 18.57
C ASP A 73 21.55 3.46 17.63
N ASP A 74 22.78 3.55 17.13
CA ASP A 74 23.25 2.59 16.15
C ASP A 74 23.53 1.18 16.68
N ASN A 75 23.72 1.07 18.00
CA ASN A 75 24.09 -0.15 18.70
C ASN A 75 22.94 -0.70 19.56
N ASN A 76 21.96 0.14 19.90
CA ASN A 76 20.82 -0.19 20.75
C ASN A 76 19.50 0.06 20.02
N THR A 77 19.16 -0.86 19.11
CA THR A 77 17.86 -0.87 18.41
C THR A 77 17.27 -2.28 18.40
N PRO A 78 15.94 -2.40 18.48
CA PRO A 78 15.25 -3.62 18.07
C PRO A 78 15.66 -4.12 16.69
N LEU A 79 15.59 -5.44 16.51
CA LEU A 79 16.01 -6.09 15.27
C LEU A 79 14.81 -6.29 14.34
N LEU A 80 14.88 -5.74 13.14
CA LEU A 80 13.89 -5.97 12.09
C LEU A 80 14.29 -7.17 11.22
N VAL A 81 13.42 -8.18 11.17
CA VAL A 81 13.61 -9.32 10.27
C VAL A 81 13.54 -8.83 8.83
N GLN A 82 14.65 -8.96 8.11
CA GLN A 82 14.78 -8.56 6.71
C GLN A 82 15.27 -9.74 5.87
N GLN A 83 14.92 -9.70 4.58
CA GLN A 83 15.53 -10.60 3.61
C GLN A 83 17.01 -10.25 3.47
N ASN A 84 17.90 -11.20 3.73
CA ASN A 84 19.33 -11.00 3.49
C ASN A 84 19.67 -11.43 2.06
N ALA A 85 19.84 -10.45 1.16
CA ALA A 85 20.19 -10.71 -0.22
C ALA A 85 21.49 -11.51 -0.40
N LYS A 86 22.47 -11.34 0.51
CA LYS A 86 23.73 -12.09 0.48
C LYS A 86 23.54 -13.57 0.81
N ALA A 87 22.56 -13.88 1.66
CA ALA A 87 22.28 -15.25 2.08
C ALA A 87 21.39 -16.02 1.10
N MET A 88 20.83 -15.39 0.05
CA MET A 88 19.91 -16.07 -0.87
C MET A 88 20.55 -17.27 -1.58
N GLY A 89 21.85 -17.19 -1.90
CA GLY A 89 22.59 -18.28 -2.53
C GLY A 89 23.29 -19.23 -1.56
N GLN A 90 23.28 -18.93 -0.26
CA GLN A 90 23.95 -19.74 0.76
C GLN A 90 23.01 -20.83 1.29
N PRO A 91 23.54 -22.00 1.69
CA PRO A 91 22.80 -22.97 2.47
C PRO A 91 22.22 -22.36 3.74
N VAL A 92 21.02 -22.81 4.13
CA VAL A 92 20.35 -22.37 5.36
C VAL A 92 21.26 -22.50 6.58
N ILE A 93 21.99 -23.62 6.69
CA ILE A 93 22.89 -23.87 7.81
C ILE A 93 24.01 -22.83 7.91
N GLU A 94 24.53 -22.35 6.78
CA GLU A 94 25.56 -21.31 6.73
C GLU A 94 24.99 -19.97 7.17
N CYS A 95 23.81 -19.61 6.65
CA CYS A 95 23.08 -18.39 7.01
C CYS A 95 22.80 -18.30 8.53
N LEU A 96 22.38 -19.41 9.15
CA LEU A 96 22.15 -19.50 10.59
C LEU A 96 23.47 -19.51 11.39
N SER A 97 24.49 -20.21 10.90
CA SER A 97 25.81 -20.25 11.53
C SER A 97 26.46 -18.86 11.60
N GLU A 98 26.31 -18.04 10.56
CA GLU A 98 26.83 -16.66 10.55
C GLU A 98 26.23 -15.79 11.66
N ALA A 99 24.93 -15.95 11.95
CA ALA A 99 24.30 -15.22 13.05
C ALA A 99 24.82 -15.69 14.40
N LEU A 100 24.96 -17.00 14.58
CA LEU A 100 25.47 -17.60 15.82
C LEU A 100 26.91 -17.23 16.13
N ARG A 101 27.77 -17.13 15.11
CA ARG A 101 29.18 -16.70 15.30
C ARG A 101 29.32 -15.32 15.92
N LYS A 102 28.28 -14.47 15.85
CA LYS A 102 28.30 -13.12 16.45
C LYS A 102 27.97 -13.11 17.93
N VAL A 103 27.34 -14.17 18.44
CA VAL A 103 26.82 -14.23 19.82
C VAL A 103 27.42 -15.34 20.66
N LEU A 104 28.05 -16.34 20.05
CA LEU A 104 28.71 -17.41 20.80
C LEU A 104 30.09 -16.96 21.29
N ASP A 105 30.34 -17.17 22.59
CA ASP A 105 31.61 -16.83 23.25
C ASP A 105 32.80 -17.66 22.75
N ALA A 106 32.53 -18.87 22.26
CA ALA A 106 33.54 -19.78 21.75
C ALA A 106 33.17 -20.30 20.35
N PRO A 107 34.15 -20.41 19.43
CA PRO A 107 33.91 -20.97 18.12
C PRO A 107 33.53 -22.45 18.25
N LYS A 108 32.44 -22.84 17.59
CA LYS A 108 32.02 -24.24 17.45
C LYS A 108 32.60 -24.85 16.19
N THR A 109 32.94 -26.13 16.24
CA THR A 109 33.22 -26.92 15.03
C THR A 109 31.97 -27.04 14.15
N VAL A 110 32.13 -27.41 12.88
CA VAL A 110 31.00 -27.57 11.95
C VAL A 110 29.95 -28.58 12.47
N PRO A 111 30.32 -29.77 12.97
CA PRO A 111 29.35 -30.71 13.54
C PRO A 111 28.61 -30.16 14.76
N GLU A 112 29.33 -29.51 15.69
CA GLU A 112 28.73 -28.91 16.89
C GLU A 112 27.77 -27.78 16.54
N MET A 113 28.11 -26.95 15.56
CA MET A 113 27.25 -25.88 15.07
C MET A 113 25.96 -26.45 14.46
N ARG A 114 26.09 -27.52 13.66
CA ARG A 114 24.93 -28.20 13.07
C ARG A 114 24.00 -28.77 14.13
N SER A 115 24.53 -29.51 15.10
CA SER A 115 23.74 -30.06 16.20
C SER A 115 23.05 -28.96 17.01
N TYR A 116 23.74 -27.86 17.27
CA TYR A 116 23.15 -26.71 17.96
C TYR A 116 22.01 -26.08 17.16
N ILE A 117 22.19 -25.85 15.85
CA ILE A 117 21.13 -25.28 15.00
C ILE A 117 19.91 -26.21 14.95
N ILE A 118 20.10 -27.53 14.86
CA ILE A 118 19.01 -28.50 14.90
C ILE A 118 18.27 -28.41 16.24
N GLU A 119 18.98 -28.36 17.37
CA GLU A 119 18.37 -28.20 18.70
C GLU A 119 17.53 -26.91 18.78
N GLN A 120 18.00 -25.80 18.22
CA GLN A 120 17.23 -24.54 18.19
C GLN A 120 15.99 -24.66 17.30
N ILE A 121 16.09 -25.30 16.14
CA ILE A 121 14.95 -25.56 15.24
C ILE A 121 13.90 -26.45 15.93
N GLU A 122 14.35 -27.46 16.69
CA GLU A 122 13.47 -28.33 17.45
C GLU A 122 12.75 -27.60 18.59
N LYS A 123 13.46 -26.73 19.32
CA LYS A 123 12.87 -25.87 20.37
C LYS A 123 11.83 -24.91 19.83
N LEU A 124 12.01 -24.43 18.60
CA LEU A 124 11.06 -23.56 17.90
C LEU A 124 9.91 -24.33 17.24
N GLU A 125 9.89 -25.67 17.38
CA GLU A 125 8.88 -26.59 16.85
C GLU A 125 8.71 -26.51 15.32
N ILE A 126 9.82 -26.31 14.60
CA ILE A 126 9.85 -26.24 13.13
C ILE A 126 10.75 -27.32 12.53
N GLN A 127 10.69 -28.54 13.08
CA GLN A 127 11.54 -29.67 12.66
C GLN A 127 11.39 -30.02 11.17
N SER A 128 10.23 -29.69 10.58
CA SER A 128 9.99 -29.84 9.14
C SER A 128 10.95 -29.03 8.25
N MET A 129 11.69 -28.07 8.81
CA MET A 129 12.73 -27.31 8.13
C MET A 129 14.09 -28.04 8.07
N ILE A 130 14.35 -29.03 8.93
CA ILE A 130 15.64 -29.74 9.03
C ILE A 130 16.11 -30.33 7.69
N PRO A 131 15.25 -30.95 6.86
CA PRO A 131 15.67 -31.47 5.56
C PRO A 131 16.22 -30.42 4.59
N TYR A 132 15.93 -29.14 4.80
CA TYR A 132 16.37 -28.03 3.94
C TYR A 132 17.64 -27.35 4.44
N LEU A 133 18.29 -27.84 5.50
CA LEU A 133 19.44 -27.17 6.12
C LEU A 133 20.62 -26.97 5.15
N ASP A 134 20.83 -27.92 4.23
CA ASP A 134 21.91 -27.88 3.26
C ASP A 134 21.50 -27.22 1.93
N GLU A 135 20.21 -26.86 1.79
CA GLU A 135 19.67 -26.25 0.59
C GLU A 135 19.89 -24.73 0.57
N PRO A 136 20.15 -24.12 -0.60
CA PRO A 136 20.21 -22.67 -0.73
C PRO A 136 18.88 -22.01 -0.37
N MET A 137 18.93 -20.89 0.37
CA MET A 137 17.73 -20.14 0.81
C MET A 137 16.72 -19.85 -0.32
N ILE A 138 17.18 -19.57 -1.54
CA ILE A 138 16.33 -19.29 -2.71
C ILE A 138 15.55 -20.50 -3.23
N GLN A 139 15.98 -21.73 -2.89
CA GLN A 139 15.35 -22.98 -3.33
C GLN A 139 14.31 -23.49 -2.32
N LEU A 140 14.26 -22.90 -1.12
CA LEU A 140 13.28 -23.26 -0.11
C LEU A 140 11.87 -22.82 -0.52
N PRO A 141 10.84 -23.57 -0.09
CA PRO A 141 9.48 -23.04 -0.01
C PRO A 141 9.46 -21.71 0.77
N ILE A 142 8.60 -20.79 0.34
CA ILE A 142 8.59 -19.40 0.84
C ILE A 142 8.43 -19.30 2.36
N GLU A 143 7.69 -20.23 2.98
CA GLU A 143 7.52 -20.36 4.42
C GLU A 143 8.81 -20.70 5.14
N TYR A 144 9.62 -21.63 4.62
CA TYR A 144 10.89 -22.00 5.22
C TYR A 144 11.96 -20.94 4.97
N ALA A 145 11.97 -20.30 3.80
CA ALA A 145 12.87 -19.18 3.53
C ALA A 145 12.61 -18.01 4.49
N ARG A 146 11.34 -17.70 4.80
CA ARG A 146 11.00 -16.70 5.83
C ARG A 146 11.31 -17.18 7.24
N ALA A 147 10.99 -18.42 7.57
CA ALA A 147 11.31 -19.00 8.86
C ALA A 147 12.82 -18.93 9.13
N ALA A 148 13.66 -19.26 8.15
CA ALA A 148 15.11 -19.16 8.26
C ALA A 148 15.58 -17.73 8.58
N ASN A 149 15.01 -16.71 7.92
CA ASN A 149 15.33 -15.31 8.26
C ASN A 149 14.87 -14.95 9.68
N ILE A 150 13.68 -15.38 10.11
CA ILE A 150 13.18 -15.15 11.47
C ILE A 150 14.07 -15.84 12.51
N ILE A 151 14.40 -17.10 12.29
CA ILE A 151 15.25 -17.91 13.18
C ILE A 151 16.63 -17.26 13.28
N ARG A 152 17.22 -16.87 12.15
CA ARG A 152 18.52 -16.18 12.11
C ARG A 152 18.58 -14.99 13.07
N GLU A 153 17.59 -14.11 12.98
CA GLU A 153 17.50 -12.94 13.87
C GLU A 153 17.17 -13.36 15.31
N THR A 154 16.38 -14.43 15.49
CA THR A 154 16.05 -15.00 16.80
C THR A 154 17.28 -15.52 17.55
N LEU A 155 18.25 -16.11 16.83
CA LEU A 155 19.49 -16.63 17.40
C LEU A 155 20.39 -15.55 18.00
N THR A 156 20.16 -14.27 17.67
CA THR A 156 20.89 -13.15 18.25
C THR A 156 20.44 -12.77 19.67
N GLN A 157 19.41 -13.44 20.21
CA GLN A 157 18.87 -13.26 21.57
C GLN A 157 18.42 -11.83 21.91
N GLN A 158 18.05 -11.03 20.89
CA GLN A 158 17.50 -9.70 21.11
C GLN A 158 16.16 -9.76 21.87
N PRO A 159 15.94 -8.88 22.87
CA PRO A 159 14.71 -8.83 23.66
C PRO A 159 13.44 -8.49 22.87
N LEU A 160 13.60 -7.76 21.76
CA LEU A 160 12.48 -7.33 20.92
C LEU A 160 12.76 -7.58 19.45
N LEU A 161 11.92 -8.41 18.83
CA LEU A 161 11.98 -8.76 17.42
C LEU A 161 10.84 -8.08 16.65
N LEU A 162 11.15 -7.47 15.50
CA LEU A 162 10.19 -6.80 14.64
C LEU A 162 9.98 -7.61 13.35
N LEU A 163 8.72 -7.85 12.97
CA LEU A 163 8.34 -8.60 11.77
C LEU A 163 7.38 -7.80 10.89
N ASP A 164 7.82 -7.46 9.69
CA ASP A 164 7.02 -6.72 8.70
C ASP A 164 6.31 -7.72 7.78
N GLU A 165 5.03 -7.96 8.05
CA GLU A 165 4.15 -8.81 7.23
C GLU A 165 4.68 -10.23 6.94
N PRO A 166 5.02 -11.02 7.97
CA PRO A 166 5.69 -12.31 7.79
C PRO A 166 4.85 -13.32 6.99
N THR A 167 3.52 -13.16 6.91
CA THR A 167 2.60 -14.10 6.25
C THR A 167 2.13 -13.65 4.86
N THR A 168 2.58 -12.50 4.33
CA THR A 168 2.11 -11.96 3.04
C THR A 168 2.42 -12.89 1.86
N LYS A 169 1.52 -13.04 0.87
CA LYS A 169 1.70 -13.94 -0.30
C LYS A 169 1.90 -15.43 0.06
N MET A 170 1.32 -15.90 1.17
CA MET A 170 1.38 -17.30 1.58
C MET A 170 0.02 -17.98 1.55
N THR A 171 0.03 -19.30 1.44
CA THR A 171 -1.14 -20.14 1.72
C THR A 171 -1.46 -20.12 3.21
N GLU A 172 -2.67 -20.49 3.61
CA GLU A 172 -3.04 -20.58 5.04
C GLU A 172 -2.11 -21.52 5.81
N LYS A 173 -1.74 -22.66 5.22
CA LYS A 173 -0.81 -23.62 5.84
C LYS A 173 0.56 -23.00 6.11
N GLY A 174 1.13 -22.28 5.13
CA GLY A 174 2.41 -21.61 5.28
C GLY A 174 2.35 -20.45 6.28
N ALA A 175 1.25 -19.69 6.28
CA ALA A 175 1.01 -18.64 7.25
C ALA A 175 0.93 -19.20 8.68
N ASN A 176 0.16 -20.27 8.90
CA ASN A 176 0.03 -20.90 10.22
C ASN A 176 1.36 -21.42 10.75
N LEU A 177 2.20 -22.01 9.90
CA LEU A 177 3.55 -22.45 10.29
C LEU A 177 4.39 -21.27 10.83
N LEU A 178 4.35 -20.11 10.17
CA LEU A 178 5.06 -18.92 10.66
C LEU A 178 4.43 -18.29 11.90
N LEU A 179 3.09 -18.31 12.02
CA LEU A 179 2.41 -17.79 13.20
C LEU A 179 2.73 -18.63 14.44
N GLU A 180 2.79 -19.96 14.31
CA GLU A 180 3.22 -20.85 15.40
C GLU A 180 4.71 -20.66 15.72
N LEU A 181 5.58 -20.48 14.72
CA LEU A 181 6.98 -20.09 14.95
C LEU A 181 7.08 -18.80 15.77
N ILE A 182 6.32 -17.76 15.42
CA ILE A 182 6.32 -16.47 16.15
C ILE A 182 5.80 -16.65 17.59
N LYS A 183 4.75 -17.46 17.80
CA LYS A 183 4.27 -17.83 19.15
C LYS A 183 5.34 -18.54 19.98
N ASN A 184 6.11 -19.43 19.38
CA ASN A 184 7.17 -20.13 20.08
C ASN A 184 8.30 -19.19 20.46
N ILE A 185 8.69 -18.28 19.56
CA ILE A 185 9.68 -17.24 19.86
C ILE A 185 9.18 -16.31 20.98
N SER A 186 7.90 -15.95 20.96
CA SER A 186 7.32 -15.03 21.95
C SER A 186 7.20 -15.60 23.36
N LYS A 187 7.48 -16.90 23.57
CA LYS A 187 7.57 -17.50 24.92
C LYS A 187 8.80 -17.00 25.70
N GLU A 188 9.80 -16.46 25.01
CA GLU A 188 11.08 -16.02 25.60
C GLU A 188 11.37 -14.53 25.41
N ARG A 189 10.63 -13.83 24.53
CA ARG A 189 10.90 -12.43 24.18
C ARG A 189 9.66 -11.73 23.65
N VAL A 190 9.76 -10.43 23.39
CA VAL A 190 8.69 -9.66 22.74
C VAL A 190 8.82 -9.70 21.23
N CYS A 191 7.71 -9.92 20.53
CA CYS A 191 7.61 -9.79 19.08
C CYS A 191 6.60 -8.70 18.71
N ILE A 192 6.99 -7.74 17.87
CA ILE A 192 6.05 -6.84 17.20
C ILE A 192 5.90 -7.28 15.76
N THR A 193 4.69 -7.64 15.34
CA THR A 193 4.42 -8.12 13.98
C THR A 193 3.31 -7.34 13.31
N ILE A 194 3.46 -7.03 12.02
CA ILE A 194 2.38 -6.44 11.22
C ILE A 194 1.59 -7.58 10.57
N LEU A 195 0.28 -7.60 10.77
CA LEU A 195 -0.64 -8.54 10.12
C LEU A 195 -1.81 -7.80 9.47
N HIS A 196 -2.26 -8.30 8.32
CA HIS A 196 -3.44 -7.77 7.61
C HIS A 196 -4.72 -8.53 7.92
N HIS A 197 -4.61 -9.75 8.44
CA HIS A 197 -5.76 -10.62 8.66
C HIS A 197 -6.17 -10.60 10.14
N GLN A 198 -7.39 -10.10 10.42
CA GLN A 198 -7.90 -9.95 11.80
C GLN A 198 -7.94 -11.26 12.58
N LYS A 199 -8.33 -12.37 11.91
CA LYS A 199 -8.31 -13.69 12.54
C LYS A 199 -6.91 -14.11 13.00
N GLN A 200 -5.90 -13.92 12.15
CA GLN A 200 -4.51 -14.25 12.51
C GLN A 200 -4.04 -13.39 13.69
N ALA A 201 -4.38 -12.10 13.70
CA ALA A 201 -4.08 -11.21 14.81
C ALA A 201 -4.76 -11.68 16.10
N GLN A 202 -6.05 -12.03 16.03
CA GLN A 202 -6.82 -12.54 17.16
C GLN A 202 -6.26 -13.87 17.70
N ASP A 203 -5.73 -14.74 16.83
CA ASP A 203 -5.23 -16.05 17.21
C ASP A 203 -3.86 -16.01 17.91
N ILE A 204 -3.08 -14.93 17.74
CA ILE A 204 -1.68 -14.87 18.24
C ILE A 204 -1.36 -13.68 19.13
N ALA A 205 -2.11 -12.59 19.09
CA ALA A 205 -1.75 -11.36 19.79
C ALA A 205 -1.94 -11.48 21.31
N ASP A 206 -1.04 -10.88 22.08
CA ASP A 206 -1.30 -10.52 23.47
C ASP A 206 -1.88 -9.10 23.54
N LYS A 207 -1.31 -8.18 22.74
CA LYS A 207 -1.82 -6.81 22.55
C LYS A 207 -1.99 -6.49 21.07
N VAL A 208 -2.99 -5.67 20.75
CA VAL A 208 -3.26 -5.21 19.39
C VAL A 208 -3.15 -3.69 19.33
N MET A 209 -2.38 -3.22 18.36
CA MET A 209 -2.23 -1.80 18.03
C MET A 209 -2.95 -1.51 16.71
N LEU A 210 -3.86 -0.53 16.69
CA LEU A 210 -4.44 -0.01 15.46
C LEU A 210 -3.77 1.30 15.07
N LEU A 211 -3.12 1.32 13.90
CA LEU A 211 -2.48 2.49 13.33
C LEU A 211 -3.29 3.03 12.14
N ALA A 212 -3.78 4.27 12.25
CA ALA A 212 -4.46 4.97 11.17
C ALA A 212 -4.25 6.49 11.28
N GLY A 213 -4.24 7.19 10.14
CA GLY A 213 -3.98 8.63 10.09
C GLY A 213 -2.65 9.06 10.72
N GLY A 214 -1.63 8.21 10.63
CA GLY A 214 -0.31 8.44 11.22
C GLY A 214 -0.29 8.50 12.76
N ARG A 215 -1.29 7.92 13.43
CA ARG A 215 -1.47 7.91 14.89
C ARG A 215 -1.94 6.55 15.39
N VAL A 216 -1.62 6.24 16.65
CA VAL A 216 -2.16 5.07 17.35
C VAL A 216 -3.59 5.37 17.76
N GLN A 217 -4.55 4.62 17.21
CA GLN A 217 -5.98 4.77 17.47
C GLN A 217 -6.44 3.93 18.65
N ALA A 218 -5.79 2.78 18.85
CA ALA A 218 -5.98 1.91 20.00
C ALA A 218 -4.71 1.09 20.23
N PHE A 219 -4.42 0.80 21.49
CA PHE A 219 -3.36 -0.10 21.90
C PHE A 219 -3.80 -0.81 23.18
N GLU A 220 -4.42 -1.97 22.99
CA GLU A 220 -5.20 -2.66 24.02
C GLU A 220 -4.82 -4.15 24.08
N SER A 221 -5.31 -4.88 25.09
CA SER A 221 -5.22 -6.33 25.08
C SER A 221 -5.99 -6.92 23.88
N ASN A 222 -5.62 -8.11 23.43
CA ASN A 222 -6.31 -8.79 22.33
C ASN A 222 -7.83 -8.89 22.60
N ASP A 223 -8.18 -9.36 23.79
CA ASP A 223 -9.57 -9.50 24.22
C ASP A 223 -10.34 -8.18 24.21
N ASP A 224 -9.75 -7.12 24.77
CA ASP A 224 -10.38 -5.80 24.79
C ASP A 224 -10.56 -5.31 23.35
N PHE A 225 -9.50 -5.32 22.54
CA PHE A 225 -9.53 -4.80 21.17
C PHE A 225 -10.67 -5.40 20.33
N PHE A 226 -10.86 -6.74 20.33
CA PHE A 226 -11.89 -7.40 19.53
C PHE A 226 -13.30 -7.35 20.17
N LYS A 227 -13.40 -7.14 21.49
CA LYS A 227 -14.69 -6.94 22.19
C LYS A 227 -15.13 -5.46 22.18
N ASN A 228 -14.21 -4.52 21.95
CA ASN A 228 -14.41 -3.07 22.09
C ASN A 228 -15.15 -2.40 20.93
N LYS A 229 -16.26 -2.97 20.46
CA LYS A 229 -17.06 -2.43 19.34
C LYS A 229 -17.79 -1.11 19.67
N LYS A 230 -17.82 -0.67 20.93
CA LYS A 230 -18.70 0.42 21.38
C LYS A 230 -17.98 1.68 21.90
N GLN A 231 -16.69 1.61 22.24
CA GLN A 231 -15.99 2.76 22.87
C GLN A 231 -15.13 3.55 21.89
N ASN A 232 -14.69 2.94 20.78
CA ASN A 232 -13.87 3.59 19.77
C ASN A 232 -14.45 3.34 18.36
N GLU A 233 -14.95 4.40 17.72
CA GLU A 233 -15.61 4.32 16.41
C GLU A 233 -14.66 3.86 15.30
N VAL A 234 -13.38 4.28 15.35
CA VAL A 234 -12.36 3.89 14.37
C VAL A 234 -12.03 2.40 14.48
N VAL A 235 -11.88 1.89 15.71
CA VAL A 235 -11.71 0.44 15.95
C VAL A 235 -12.95 -0.32 15.48
N ALA A 236 -14.15 0.17 15.81
CA ALA A 236 -15.39 -0.46 15.39
C ALA A 236 -15.54 -0.51 13.87
N GLN A 237 -15.13 0.55 13.15
CA GLN A 237 -15.11 0.58 11.68
C GLN A 237 -14.10 -0.42 11.11
N PHE A 238 -12.89 -0.47 11.70
CA PHE A 238 -11.84 -1.39 11.30
C PHE A 238 -12.28 -2.86 11.48
N LEU A 239 -12.84 -3.22 12.63
CA LEU A 239 -13.35 -4.57 12.90
C LEU A 239 -14.51 -4.98 11.98
N ARG A 240 -15.31 -4.02 11.50
CA ARG A 240 -16.42 -4.31 10.56
C ARG A 240 -15.95 -4.51 9.12
N SER A 241 -14.93 -3.77 8.68
CA SER A 241 -14.62 -3.65 7.24
C SER A 241 -13.19 -4.01 6.85
N GLY A 242 -12.30 -4.22 7.82
CA GLY A 242 -10.86 -4.38 7.57
C GLY A 242 -10.14 -3.07 7.25
N SER A 243 -10.85 -1.94 7.23
CA SER A 243 -10.31 -0.61 6.95
C SER A 243 -10.96 0.44 7.85
N CYS A 244 -10.35 1.61 7.96
CA CYS A 244 -10.91 2.76 8.65
C CYS A 244 -10.51 4.04 7.94
N TYR A 245 -11.43 5.01 7.91
CA TYR A 245 -11.22 6.28 7.25
C TYR A 245 -10.72 7.28 8.27
N VAL A 246 -9.39 7.45 8.31
CA VAL A 246 -8.73 8.49 9.10
C VAL A 246 -7.85 9.28 8.14
N PRO A 247 -8.08 10.60 7.98
CA PRO A 247 -7.27 11.41 7.08
C PRO A 247 -5.78 11.33 7.41
N ALA A 248 -4.95 11.51 6.38
CA ALA A 248 -3.51 11.59 6.57
C ALA A 248 -3.15 12.78 7.49
N PRO A 249 -2.01 12.70 8.21
CA PRO A 249 -1.58 13.79 9.09
C PRO A 249 -1.45 15.15 8.41
N ASP A 250 -1.10 15.15 7.14
CA ASP A 250 -0.89 16.32 6.29
C ASP A 250 -2.07 16.60 5.35
N ALA A 251 -3.24 16.01 5.63
CA ALA A 251 -4.46 16.27 4.86
C ALA A 251 -4.85 17.75 4.97
N ASP A 252 -5.17 18.35 3.82
CA ASP A 252 -5.70 19.70 3.76
C ASP A 252 -7.11 19.73 4.36
N ILE A 253 -7.24 20.40 5.50
CA ILE A 253 -8.48 20.46 6.29
C ILE A 253 -9.59 21.12 5.49
N ASP A 254 -9.26 22.07 4.61
CA ASP A 254 -10.22 22.79 3.78
C ASP A 254 -10.70 21.96 2.58
N ALA A 255 -9.98 20.88 2.25
CA ALA A 255 -10.34 19.91 1.21
C ALA A 255 -11.08 18.67 1.76
N LEU A 256 -11.29 18.57 3.08
CA LEU A 256 -12.06 17.49 3.70
C LEU A 256 -13.56 17.76 3.60
N ASP A 257 -14.35 16.71 3.36
CA ASP A 257 -15.81 16.73 3.45
C ASP A 257 -16.24 17.26 4.85
N GLU A 258 -17.33 18.03 4.92
CA GLU A 258 -17.88 18.56 6.19
C GLU A 258 -18.15 17.46 7.23
N THR A 259 -18.38 16.23 6.77
CA THR A 259 -18.63 15.05 7.61
C THR A 259 -17.37 14.26 7.99
N ALA A 260 -16.20 14.60 7.45
CA ALA A 260 -14.95 13.90 7.72
C ALA A 260 -14.38 14.21 9.11
N ILE A 261 -13.84 13.18 9.78
CA ILE A 261 -13.12 13.35 11.04
C ILE A 261 -11.85 14.16 10.75
N LYS A 262 -11.77 15.39 11.27
CA LYS A 262 -10.60 16.25 11.09
C LYS A 262 -9.38 15.63 11.79
N PRO A 263 -8.20 15.60 11.15
CA PRO A 263 -7.00 15.09 11.80
C PRO A 263 -6.65 15.98 13.01
N PRO A 264 -6.16 15.39 14.11
CA PRO A 264 -5.66 16.18 15.24
C PRO A 264 -4.52 17.10 14.80
N PRO A 265 -4.35 18.27 15.45
CA PRO A 265 -3.28 19.19 15.10
C PRO A 265 -1.91 18.51 15.19
N LEU A 266 -1.01 18.89 14.30
CA LEU A 266 0.36 18.40 14.29
C LEU A 266 1.14 18.91 15.51
N PRO A 267 2.09 18.12 16.05
CA PRO A 267 3.02 18.62 17.06
C PRO A 267 3.80 19.83 16.56
N LYS A 268 4.17 20.74 17.48
CA LYS A 268 4.95 21.96 17.15
C LYS A 268 6.25 21.63 16.40
N GLU A 269 6.97 20.62 16.88
CA GLU A 269 8.20 20.12 16.27
C GLU A 269 8.01 19.70 14.81
N ALA A 270 6.90 19.02 14.52
CA ALA A 270 6.55 18.61 13.17
C ALA A 270 6.30 19.83 12.27
N ILE A 271 5.56 20.84 12.76
CA ILE A 271 5.28 22.08 12.01
C ILE A 271 6.58 22.82 11.69
N GLU A 272 7.48 22.97 12.66
CA GLU A 272 8.76 23.64 12.47
C GLU A 272 9.64 22.94 11.43
N ILE A 273 9.76 21.62 11.51
CA ILE A 273 10.52 20.81 10.56
C ILE A 273 9.95 20.95 9.15
N ILE A 274 8.63 20.77 9.00
CA ILE A 274 7.98 20.80 7.68
C ILE A 274 8.04 22.21 7.07
N THR A 275 7.94 23.26 7.87
CA THR A 275 8.07 24.64 7.41
C THR A 275 9.48 24.89 6.85
N LYS A 276 10.52 24.51 7.59
CA LYS A 276 11.93 24.59 7.11
C LYS A 276 12.15 23.81 5.81
N LEU A 277 11.52 22.63 5.68
CA LEU A 277 11.62 21.82 4.46
C LEU A 277 10.90 22.47 3.26
N LYS A 278 9.73 23.08 3.48
CA LYS A 278 8.98 23.83 2.46
C LYS A 278 9.78 25.06 1.99
N GLU A 279 10.36 25.82 2.91
CA GLU A 279 11.23 26.97 2.60
C GLU A 279 12.46 26.56 1.80
N LYS A 280 13.16 25.51 2.23
CA LYS A 280 14.32 24.97 1.52
C LYS A 280 13.97 24.54 0.10
N ARG A 281 12.82 23.87 -0.08
CA ARG A 281 12.32 23.46 -1.39
C ARG A 281 12.01 24.67 -2.28
N GLN A 282 11.36 25.70 -1.74
CA GLN A 282 11.03 26.92 -2.47
C GLN A 282 12.28 27.68 -2.91
N ASN A 283 13.28 27.80 -2.04
CA ASN A 283 14.56 28.41 -2.39
C ASN A 283 15.31 27.62 -3.47
N THR A 284 15.30 26.29 -3.38
CA THR A 284 15.91 25.41 -4.41
C THR A 284 15.22 25.57 -5.77
N LEU A 285 13.88 25.69 -5.79
CA LEU A 285 13.11 25.92 -7.02
C LEU A 285 13.37 27.31 -7.62
N LEU A 286 13.52 28.33 -6.77
CA LEU A 286 13.88 29.69 -7.19
C LEU A 286 15.30 29.71 -7.81
N GLU A 287 16.28 29.06 -7.18
CA GLU A 287 17.64 28.91 -7.72
C GLU A 287 17.66 28.14 -9.05
N ALA A 288 16.91 27.04 -9.14
CA ALA A 288 16.78 26.26 -10.38
C ALA A 288 16.12 27.06 -11.52
N SER A 289 15.17 27.94 -11.20
CA SER A 289 14.52 28.83 -12.18
C SER A 289 15.44 29.95 -12.70
N GLN A 290 16.52 30.27 -11.97
CA GLN A 290 17.50 31.29 -12.37
C GLN A 290 18.63 30.75 -13.26
N ILE A 291 18.71 29.43 -13.45
CA ILE A 291 19.64 28.80 -14.38
C ILE A 291 19.12 29.04 -15.81
N LYS A 292 19.82 29.87 -16.57
CA LYS A 292 19.45 30.29 -17.94
C LYS A 292 19.14 29.09 -18.84
N LYS A 293 17.93 29.10 -19.44
CA LYS A 293 17.55 28.21 -20.56
C LYS A 293 18.62 28.26 -21.66
N ALA A 294 19.09 27.09 -22.08
CA ALA A 294 19.92 26.96 -23.28
C ALA A 294 19.17 27.54 -24.51
N PRO A 295 19.87 28.17 -25.47
CA PRO A 295 19.23 28.85 -26.58
C PRO A 295 18.43 27.87 -27.46
N THR A 296 17.19 28.24 -27.74
CA THR A 296 16.24 27.49 -28.58
C THR A 296 16.68 27.57 -30.06
N PRO A 297 16.70 26.47 -30.83
CA PRO A 297 16.98 26.54 -32.26
C PRO A 297 15.81 27.21 -33.00
N THR A 298 16.12 28.15 -33.89
CA THR A 298 15.16 28.85 -34.75
C THR A 298 14.65 27.92 -35.84
N THR A 299 13.32 27.82 -36.00
CA THR A 299 12.64 27.13 -37.11
C THR A 299 11.67 28.12 -37.78
N PRO A 300 11.51 28.11 -39.12
CA PRO A 300 10.86 29.18 -39.87
C PRO A 300 9.33 29.08 -39.87
N THR A 301 8.69 30.24 -39.90
CA THR A 301 7.24 30.48 -39.99
C THR A 301 6.66 30.02 -41.33
N VAL A 302 5.55 29.28 -41.30
CA VAL A 302 4.63 29.12 -42.42
C VAL A 302 3.23 29.50 -41.94
N GLU A 303 2.64 30.48 -42.62
CA GLU A 303 1.30 31.01 -42.40
C GLU A 303 0.25 29.99 -42.87
N ALA A 304 -0.73 29.68 -42.01
CA ALA A 304 -1.94 28.96 -42.39
C ALA A 304 -3.16 29.89 -42.30
N GLN A 305 -3.89 29.95 -43.41
CA GLN A 305 -5.03 30.82 -43.66
C GLN A 305 -6.27 30.38 -42.87
N LYS A 306 -7.00 31.39 -42.38
CA LYS A 306 -8.33 31.30 -41.78
C LYS A 306 -9.36 30.74 -42.75
N ASN A 307 -10.31 29.98 -42.24
CA ASN A 307 -11.67 29.97 -42.77
C ASN A 307 -12.70 29.84 -41.64
N GLU A 308 -13.82 30.53 -41.88
CA GLU A 308 -14.78 31.08 -40.94
C GLU A 308 -15.94 30.12 -40.57
N THR A 309 -16.44 30.31 -39.34
CA THR A 309 -17.85 30.34 -38.88
C THR A 309 -18.86 29.26 -39.31
N VAL A 310 -19.55 28.66 -38.32
CA VAL A 310 -21.04 28.72 -38.18
C VAL A 310 -21.42 28.62 -36.69
N ASP A 311 -22.38 29.45 -36.29
CA ASP A 311 -22.91 29.73 -34.95
C ASP A 311 -24.16 28.88 -34.56
N PRO A 312 -24.69 29.00 -33.31
CA PRO A 312 -25.40 27.95 -32.56
C PRO A 312 -26.93 28.16 -32.41
N VAL A 313 -27.66 27.12 -31.97
CA VAL A 313 -29.04 27.21 -31.44
C VAL A 313 -29.20 26.11 -30.37
N LEU A 314 -29.32 26.39 -29.06
CA LEU A 314 -30.41 26.95 -28.21
C LEU A 314 -31.56 25.99 -27.83
N MET A 315 -31.83 25.98 -26.52
CA MET A 315 -33.10 25.71 -25.81
C MET A 315 -33.53 24.24 -25.65
N SER A 316 -34.20 23.78 -24.60
CA SER A 316 -34.58 24.19 -23.22
C SER A 316 -35.68 23.18 -22.83
N GLY A 317 -35.86 22.81 -21.57
CA GLY A 317 -37.13 22.14 -21.19
C GLY A 317 -37.06 21.29 -19.93
N ALA A 318 -37.88 21.67 -18.95
CA ALA A 318 -37.85 21.23 -17.57
C ALA A 318 -38.96 20.21 -17.21
N ASN A 319 -38.93 19.82 -15.93
CA ASN A 319 -40.07 19.42 -15.06
C ASN A 319 -40.39 17.93 -14.87
N SER A 320 -39.84 17.40 -13.77
CA SER A 320 -40.52 17.14 -12.47
C SER A 320 -41.73 16.19 -12.37
N VAL A 321 -41.68 15.48 -11.22
CA VAL A 321 -42.77 14.85 -10.44
C VAL A 321 -43.16 13.41 -10.78
N THR A 322 -42.61 12.46 -10.01
CA THR A 322 -43.43 11.52 -9.22
C THR A 322 -42.66 11.10 -7.97
N ALA A 323 -43.14 11.58 -6.83
CA ALA A 323 -42.74 11.12 -5.51
C ALA A 323 -43.59 9.91 -5.08
N ASN A 324 -42.97 9.09 -4.23
CA ASN A 324 -43.59 8.18 -3.25
C ASN A 324 -44.25 6.89 -3.76
N LEU A 325 -43.45 5.83 -3.82
CA LEU A 325 -43.74 4.56 -3.15
C LEU A 325 -42.43 3.77 -2.95
N ALA A 326 -42.33 3.10 -1.80
CA ALA A 326 -41.23 2.22 -1.36
C ALA A 326 -40.00 2.86 -0.65
N ARG A 327 -40.26 3.49 0.50
CA ARG A 327 -39.34 3.43 1.64
C ARG A 327 -39.25 1.98 2.13
N LYS A 328 -38.19 1.27 1.75
CA LYS A 328 -37.53 0.17 2.49
C LYS A 328 -36.47 -0.47 1.58
N ASN A 329 -35.26 0.06 1.61
CA ASN A 329 -34.03 -0.72 1.52
C ASN A 329 -32.85 0.17 1.91
N ILE A 330 -32.00 -0.38 2.76
CA ILE A 330 -30.85 0.26 3.38
C ILE A 330 -29.91 0.74 2.27
N SER A 331 -29.65 2.05 2.24
CA SER A 331 -28.72 2.71 1.32
C SER A 331 -27.31 2.13 1.47
N ARG A 332 -26.95 1.14 0.64
CA ARG A 332 -25.55 0.91 0.28
C ARG A 332 -25.06 2.19 -0.40
N SER A 333 -24.00 2.79 0.14
CA SER A 333 -23.37 3.99 -0.43
C SER A 333 -23.03 3.74 -1.90
N ARG A 334 -23.45 4.64 -2.81
CA ARG A 334 -23.09 4.64 -4.25
C ARG A 334 -21.58 4.70 -4.51
N PHE A 335 -20.77 4.85 -3.46
CA PHE A 335 -19.32 4.96 -3.54
C PHE A 335 -18.56 3.69 -3.14
N VAL A 336 -19.26 2.62 -2.72
CA VAL A 336 -18.63 1.38 -2.23
C VAL A 336 -18.89 0.23 -3.20
N GLY A 337 -17.93 -0.03 -4.09
CA GLY A 337 -17.96 -1.14 -5.04
C GLY A 337 -17.44 -2.47 -4.45
N PRO A 338 -17.22 -3.50 -5.27
CA PRO A 338 -16.64 -4.78 -4.82
C PRO A 338 -15.20 -4.62 -4.30
N ASN A 339 -14.65 -5.65 -3.66
CA ASN A 339 -13.29 -5.60 -3.11
C ASN A 339 -12.24 -5.22 -4.18
N GLY A 340 -11.42 -4.22 -3.87
CA GLY A 340 -10.42 -3.66 -4.79
C GLY A 340 -10.98 -2.66 -5.82
N PHE A 341 -12.25 -2.30 -5.73
CA PHE A 341 -12.84 -1.23 -6.53
C PHE A 341 -12.43 0.15 -6.01
N HIS A 342 -12.02 1.03 -6.91
CA HIS A 342 -11.65 2.40 -6.60
C HIS A 342 -12.13 3.38 -7.68
N TRP A 343 -12.81 4.45 -7.27
CA TRP A 343 -13.10 5.58 -8.14
C TRP A 343 -11.82 6.37 -8.45
N ILE A 344 -11.57 6.63 -9.73
CA ILE A 344 -10.54 7.58 -10.20
C ILE A 344 -11.17 8.95 -10.42
N VAL A 345 -12.36 8.94 -11.02
CA VAL A 345 -13.30 10.07 -11.07
C VAL A 345 -14.64 9.52 -10.59
N PRO A 346 -15.15 9.96 -9.43
CA PRO A 346 -16.41 9.48 -8.88
C PRO A 346 -17.54 9.54 -9.91
N GLU A 347 -18.33 8.46 -9.96
CA GLU A 347 -19.49 8.31 -10.85
C GLU A 347 -19.16 8.39 -12.36
N GLN A 348 -17.89 8.32 -12.75
CA GLN A 348 -17.47 8.35 -14.16
C GLN A 348 -16.49 7.23 -14.51
N LEU A 349 -15.38 7.12 -13.77
CA LEU A 349 -14.29 6.21 -14.11
C LEU A 349 -13.71 5.57 -12.85
N ALA A 350 -13.69 4.24 -12.82
CA ALA A 350 -13.15 3.44 -11.73
C ALA A 350 -12.13 2.41 -12.23
N GLY A 351 -11.28 1.94 -11.31
CA GLY A 351 -10.47 0.73 -11.47
C GLY A 351 -10.99 -0.38 -10.56
N CYS A 352 -10.95 -1.63 -11.01
CA CYS A 352 -11.29 -2.79 -10.20
C CYS A 352 -10.55 -4.08 -10.64
N PRO A 353 -10.52 -5.12 -9.80
CA PRO A 353 -10.13 -6.46 -10.22
C PRO A 353 -11.15 -7.07 -11.17
N MET A 354 -10.78 -8.15 -11.85
CA MET A 354 -11.74 -8.88 -12.69
C MET A 354 -12.86 -9.46 -11.81
N PRO A 355 -14.13 -9.17 -12.12
CA PRO A 355 -15.27 -9.77 -11.44
C PRO A 355 -15.20 -11.30 -11.48
N GLY A 356 -15.51 -11.96 -10.37
CA GLY A 356 -15.50 -13.43 -10.32
C GLY A 356 -14.16 -14.07 -9.95
N ILE A 357 -13.10 -13.28 -9.70
CA ILE A 357 -11.79 -13.80 -9.28
C ILE A 357 -11.71 -14.02 -7.77
N VAL A 358 -12.15 -13.03 -6.98
CA VAL A 358 -12.01 -13.04 -5.51
C VAL A 358 -13.33 -13.44 -4.85
N ALA A 359 -14.45 -12.98 -5.40
CA ALA A 359 -15.80 -13.30 -4.97
C ALA A 359 -16.59 -13.92 -6.14
N PRO A 360 -17.77 -14.53 -5.91
CA PRO A 360 -18.63 -15.00 -6.99
C PRO A 360 -18.97 -13.89 -7.98
N LEU A 361 -18.99 -14.23 -9.27
CA LEU A 361 -19.19 -13.27 -10.36
C LEU A 361 -20.47 -12.45 -10.19
N GLU A 362 -21.57 -13.08 -9.81
CA GLU A 362 -22.89 -12.48 -9.61
C GLU A 362 -22.88 -11.44 -8.47
N TYR A 363 -22.08 -11.68 -7.43
CA TYR A 363 -21.92 -10.75 -6.33
C TYR A 363 -21.19 -9.48 -6.79
N ASP A 364 -20.07 -9.64 -7.49
CA ASP A 364 -19.28 -8.52 -8.00
C ASP A 364 -20.07 -7.69 -9.01
N LEU A 365 -20.81 -8.33 -9.93
CA LEU A 365 -21.64 -7.64 -10.91
C LEU A 365 -22.81 -6.89 -10.25
N SER A 366 -23.43 -7.47 -9.21
CA SER A 366 -24.45 -6.76 -8.43
C SER A 366 -23.86 -5.52 -7.76
N ALA A 367 -22.67 -5.63 -7.15
CA ALA A 367 -22.03 -4.51 -6.47
C ALA A 367 -21.62 -3.40 -7.44
N LEU A 368 -21.10 -3.75 -8.63
CA LEU A 368 -20.75 -2.80 -9.69
C LEU A 368 -21.97 -2.04 -10.21
N ARG A 369 -23.09 -2.75 -10.40
CA ARG A 369 -24.37 -2.11 -10.76
C ARG A 369 -24.87 -1.17 -9.66
N ASP A 370 -24.77 -1.58 -8.40
CA ASP A 370 -25.24 -0.79 -7.26
C ASP A 370 -24.48 0.56 -7.12
N VAL A 371 -23.20 0.61 -7.55
CA VAL A 371 -22.41 1.87 -7.64
C VAL A 371 -22.52 2.57 -8.99
N GLY A 372 -23.34 2.06 -9.90
CA GLY A 372 -23.68 2.71 -11.17
C GLY A 372 -22.74 2.44 -12.34
N ILE A 373 -21.85 1.43 -12.27
CA ILE A 373 -21.06 1.03 -13.45
C ILE A 373 -21.99 0.50 -14.53
N THR A 374 -21.84 1.05 -15.73
CA THR A 374 -22.62 0.69 -16.93
C THR A 374 -21.80 -0.08 -17.96
N THR A 375 -20.49 0.14 -18.01
CA THR A 375 -19.60 -0.52 -18.97
C THR A 375 -18.27 -0.90 -18.33
N LEU A 376 -17.82 -2.15 -18.55
CA LEU A 376 -16.52 -2.67 -18.13
C LEU A 376 -15.51 -2.67 -19.28
N VAL A 377 -14.35 -2.07 -19.04
CA VAL A 377 -13.20 -2.13 -19.95
C VAL A 377 -12.32 -3.31 -19.53
N ASN A 378 -12.41 -4.40 -20.27
CA ASN A 378 -11.70 -5.65 -19.98
C ASN A 378 -10.34 -5.68 -20.66
N LEU A 379 -9.27 -5.59 -19.85
CA LEU A 379 -7.89 -5.62 -20.33
C LEU A 379 -7.29 -7.04 -20.43
N THR A 380 -8.08 -8.07 -20.11
CA THR A 380 -7.63 -9.46 -20.07
C THR A 380 -7.94 -10.19 -21.38
N GLU A 381 -7.24 -11.32 -21.58
CA GLU A 381 -7.47 -12.22 -22.71
C GLU A 381 -8.78 -13.02 -22.56
N ARG A 382 -9.31 -13.12 -21.34
CA ARG A 382 -10.53 -13.86 -21.03
C ARG A 382 -11.75 -12.97 -21.23
N GLU A 383 -12.75 -13.48 -21.92
CA GLU A 383 -14.03 -12.79 -22.06
C GLU A 383 -14.91 -13.02 -20.83
N LEU A 384 -15.69 -12.01 -20.47
CA LEU A 384 -16.72 -12.13 -19.44
C LEU A 384 -18.03 -12.61 -20.11
N PRO A 385 -18.83 -13.48 -19.48
CA PRO A 385 -20.05 -14.01 -20.09
C PRO A 385 -21.07 -12.89 -20.36
N GLU A 386 -21.26 -12.53 -21.63
CA GLU A 386 -22.10 -11.38 -22.03
C GLU A 386 -23.56 -11.52 -21.57
N GLN A 387 -24.10 -12.75 -21.60
CA GLN A 387 -25.46 -13.04 -21.14
C GLN A 387 -25.65 -12.73 -19.65
N ILE A 388 -24.62 -12.92 -18.82
CA ILE A 388 -24.69 -12.61 -17.39
C ILE A 388 -24.57 -11.10 -17.20
N LEU A 389 -23.63 -10.45 -17.89
CA LEU A 389 -23.44 -8.99 -17.81
C LEU A 389 -24.72 -8.22 -18.16
N GLN A 390 -25.44 -8.65 -19.19
CA GLN A 390 -26.71 -8.03 -19.61
C GLN A 390 -27.79 -8.10 -18.52
N GLN A 391 -27.83 -9.17 -17.70
CA GLN A 391 -28.79 -9.29 -16.59
C GLN A 391 -28.58 -8.22 -15.51
N TYR A 392 -27.35 -7.70 -15.40
CA TYR A 392 -27.00 -6.62 -14.48
C TYR A 392 -26.97 -5.25 -15.16
N GLY A 393 -27.32 -5.16 -16.45
CA GLY A 393 -27.29 -3.90 -17.21
C GLY A 393 -25.88 -3.39 -17.49
N ILE A 394 -24.87 -4.27 -17.43
CA ILE A 394 -23.45 -3.93 -17.64
C ILE A 394 -23.05 -4.38 -19.04
N LYS A 395 -22.37 -3.53 -19.79
CA LYS A 395 -21.73 -3.87 -21.07
C LYS A 395 -20.26 -4.20 -20.81
N SER A 396 -19.60 -4.92 -21.72
CA SER A 396 -18.15 -5.05 -21.69
C SER A 396 -17.54 -4.74 -23.04
N ILE A 397 -16.48 -3.94 -23.04
CA ILE A 397 -15.59 -3.75 -24.19
C ILE A 397 -14.27 -4.43 -23.88
N GLN A 398 -13.72 -5.16 -24.84
CA GLN A 398 -12.47 -5.89 -24.63
C GLN A 398 -11.32 -5.20 -25.34
N PHE A 399 -10.19 -5.07 -24.63
CA PHE A 399 -8.94 -4.57 -25.16
C PHE A 399 -7.79 -5.45 -24.64
N LYS A 400 -7.44 -6.48 -25.40
CA LYS A 400 -6.50 -7.53 -24.95
C LYS A 400 -5.09 -6.95 -24.78
N ILE A 401 -4.58 -6.99 -23.54
CA ILE A 401 -3.19 -6.65 -23.22
C ILE A 401 -2.56 -7.89 -22.58
N GLU A 402 -1.46 -8.39 -23.16
CA GLU A 402 -0.68 -9.50 -22.61
C GLU A 402 -0.27 -9.22 -21.16
N ASP A 403 -0.26 -10.25 -20.31
CA ASP A 403 0.02 -10.05 -18.90
C ASP A 403 1.45 -9.53 -18.66
N ARG A 404 1.58 -8.56 -17.74
CA ARG A 404 2.83 -7.87 -17.36
C ARG A 404 3.55 -7.07 -18.45
N ARG A 405 3.01 -6.94 -19.67
CA ARG A 405 3.59 -6.12 -20.74
C ARG A 405 2.89 -4.77 -20.88
N ALA A 406 3.63 -3.78 -21.38
CA ALA A 406 3.08 -2.51 -21.81
C ALA A 406 2.51 -2.64 -23.25
N PRO A 407 1.24 -2.29 -23.51
CA PRO A 407 0.73 -2.25 -24.88
C PRO A 407 1.39 -1.12 -25.68
N PRO A 408 1.46 -1.20 -27.02
CA PRO A 408 2.01 -0.12 -27.85
C PRO A 408 1.31 1.22 -27.59
N VAL A 409 2.06 2.33 -27.65
CA VAL A 409 1.52 3.69 -27.40
C VAL A 409 0.29 4.01 -28.26
N MET A 410 0.29 3.58 -29.53
CA MET A 410 -0.84 3.79 -30.44
C MET A 410 -2.13 3.11 -29.97
N TRP A 411 -1.99 1.90 -29.40
CA TRP A 411 -3.09 1.11 -28.87
C TRP A 411 -3.73 1.78 -27.65
N ILE A 412 -2.90 2.31 -26.75
CA ILE A 412 -3.36 3.12 -25.62
C ILE A 412 -4.12 4.34 -26.12
N LYS A 413 -3.57 5.09 -27.08
CA LYS A 413 -4.23 6.27 -27.64
C LYS A 413 -5.63 5.94 -28.21
N MET A 414 -5.78 4.83 -28.93
CA MET A 414 -7.08 4.37 -29.44
C MET A 414 -8.05 4.04 -28.29
N LEU A 415 -7.59 3.29 -27.28
CA LEU A 415 -8.41 2.95 -26.12
C LEU A 415 -8.87 4.21 -25.36
N LEU A 416 -7.98 5.19 -25.17
CA LEU A 416 -8.32 6.45 -24.50
C LEU A 416 -9.34 7.29 -25.28
N VAL A 417 -9.33 7.24 -26.62
CA VAL A 417 -10.38 7.87 -27.44
C VAL A 417 -11.72 7.18 -27.23
N GLN A 418 -11.72 5.84 -27.19
CA GLN A 418 -12.93 5.07 -26.94
C GLN A 418 -13.50 5.30 -25.54
N ILE A 419 -12.65 5.34 -24.51
CA ILE A 419 -13.03 5.68 -23.13
C ILE A 419 -13.70 7.06 -23.09
N ASP A 420 -13.09 8.09 -23.68
CA ASP A 420 -13.67 9.43 -23.69
C ASP A 420 -15.00 9.49 -24.45
N LYS A 421 -15.14 8.75 -25.55
CA LYS A 421 -16.40 8.68 -26.31
C LYS A 421 -17.52 8.06 -25.46
N LEU A 422 -17.23 7.01 -24.69
CA LEU A 422 -18.20 6.37 -23.82
C LEU A 422 -18.58 7.26 -22.65
N LEU A 423 -17.60 7.89 -21.99
CA LEU A 423 -17.85 8.85 -20.91
C LEU A 423 -18.69 10.04 -21.39
N ALA A 424 -18.39 10.59 -22.57
CA ALA A 424 -19.18 11.66 -23.19
C ALA A 424 -20.61 11.21 -23.56
N GLY A 425 -20.80 9.91 -23.81
CA GLY A 425 -22.11 9.28 -24.02
C GLY A 425 -22.90 9.03 -22.73
N GLY A 426 -22.36 9.41 -21.56
CA GLY A 426 -23.00 9.21 -20.25
C GLY A 426 -22.78 7.82 -19.64
N GLU A 427 -21.90 6.99 -20.23
CA GLU A 427 -21.54 5.70 -19.64
C GLU A 427 -20.59 5.92 -18.45
N VAL A 428 -20.83 5.18 -17.37
CA VAL A 428 -19.95 5.07 -16.21
C VAL A 428 -19.09 3.82 -16.36
N LEU A 429 -17.78 3.98 -16.29
CA LEU A 429 -16.80 2.98 -16.71
C LEU A 429 -16.03 2.35 -15.54
N GLY A 430 -15.88 1.03 -15.56
CA GLY A 430 -14.95 0.30 -14.71
C GLY A 430 -13.84 -0.36 -15.54
N VAL A 431 -12.58 0.01 -15.31
CA VAL A 431 -11.42 -0.59 -15.97
C VAL A 431 -10.89 -1.73 -15.13
N HIS A 432 -10.72 -2.91 -15.72
CA HIS A 432 -10.20 -4.07 -15.00
C HIS A 432 -9.16 -4.87 -15.77
N CYS A 433 -8.29 -5.52 -15.01
CA CYS A 433 -7.40 -6.58 -15.48
C CYS A 433 -7.56 -7.76 -14.52
N LEU A 434 -6.57 -8.64 -14.34
CA LEU A 434 -6.70 -9.76 -13.40
C LEU A 434 -6.88 -9.24 -11.95
N ALA A 435 -5.84 -8.62 -11.38
CA ALA A 435 -5.85 -8.11 -10.00
C ALA A 435 -6.27 -6.64 -9.88
N GLY A 436 -6.48 -5.94 -11.00
CA GLY A 436 -6.87 -4.52 -10.99
C GLY A 436 -5.74 -3.52 -10.74
N LEU A 437 -4.46 -3.95 -10.73
CA LEU A 437 -3.34 -3.12 -10.26
C LEU A 437 -2.35 -2.69 -11.36
N GLY A 438 -1.75 -3.65 -12.09
CA GLY A 438 -0.74 -3.36 -13.13
C GLY A 438 -1.32 -2.69 -14.39
N ARG A 439 -1.97 -3.47 -15.25
CA ARG A 439 -2.57 -3.00 -16.52
C ARG A 439 -3.65 -1.93 -16.30
N THR A 440 -4.53 -2.16 -15.32
CA THR A 440 -5.57 -1.20 -14.94
C THR A 440 -4.97 0.14 -14.54
N GLY A 441 -3.99 0.16 -13.64
CA GLY A 441 -3.30 1.39 -13.24
C GLY A 441 -2.62 2.09 -14.42
N THR A 442 -2.03 1.32 -15.33
CA THR A 442 -1.37 1.87 -16.53
C THR A 442 -2.38 2.60 -17.43
N ILE A 443 -3.55 2.01 -17.70
CA ILE A 443 -4.58 2.66 -18.54
C ILE A 443 -5.20 3.87 -17.84
N LEU A 444 -5.48 3.76 -16.53
CA LEU A 444 -6.02 4.88 -15.75
C LEU A 444 -5.01 6.04 -15.68
N GLY A 445 -3.72 5.73 -15.57
CA GLY A 445 -2.63 6.71 -15.56
C GLY A 445 -2.50 7.39 -16.91
N ALA A 446 -2.54 6.62 -17.98
CA ALA A 446 -2.54 7.13 -19.34
C ALA A 446 -3.74 8.07 -19.61
N TRP A 447 -4.91 7.75 -19.07
CA TRP A 447 -6.08 8.61 -19.16
C TRP A 447 -5.90 9.93 -18.38
N LEU A 448 -5.37 9.88 -17.16
CA LEU A 448 -5.05 11.08 -16.37
C LEU A 448 -4.04 11.99 -17.09
N ILE A 449 -3.02 11.41 -17.72
CA ILE A 449 -2.04 12.16 -18.52
C ILE A 449 -2.73 12.85 -19.70
N LYS A 450 -3.61 12.14 -20.40
CA LYS A 450 -4.43 12.74 -21.47
C LYS A 450 -5.32 13.89 -20.98
N LYS A 451 -5.74 13.88 -19.70
CA LYS A 451 -6.49 14.98 -19.06
C LYS A 451 -5.61 16.12 -18.56
N GLY A 452 -4.30 16.10 -18.84
CA GLY A 452 -3.38 17.20 -18.59
C GLY A 452 -2.48 17.06 -17.37
N LEU A 453 -2.44 15.88 -16.73
CA LEU A 453 -1.45 15.60 -15.68
C LEU A 453 -0.12 15.17 -16.32
N THR A 454 0.99 15.48 -15.65
CA THR A 454 2.28 14.84 -15.97
C THR A 454 2.26 13.36 -15.60
N ALA A 455 3.16 12.54 -16.16
CA ALA A 455 3.24 11.12 -15.80
C ALA A 455 3.54 10.93 -14.31
N GLU A 456 4.38 11.79 -13.74
CA GLU A 456 4.71 11.79 -12.30
C GLU A 456 3.46 12.08 -11.45
N GLU A 457 2.67 13.10 -11.81
CA GLU A 457 1.44 13.45 -11.10
C GLU A 457 0.37 12.36 -11.21
N ALA A 458 0.21 11.77 -12.39
CA ALA A 458 -0.72 10.68 -12.63
C ALA A 458 -0.36 9.44 -11.80
N LEU A 459 0.92 9.05 -11.79
CA LEU A 459 1.42 7.95 -10.96
C LEU A 459 1.22 8.23 -9.47
N LYS A 460 1.53 9.44 -9.02
CA LYS A 460 1.34 9.87 -7.64
C LYS A 460 -0.13 9.79 -7.24
N ARG A 461 -1.04 10.29 -8.07
CA ARG A 461 -2.49 10.28 -7.83
C ARG A 461 -3.03 8.85 -7.76
N LEU A 462 -2.62 7.97 -8.66
CA LEU A 462 -3.03 6.57 -8.61
C LEU A 462 -2.50 5.86 -7.36
N ARG A 463 -1.23 6.06 -7.00
CA ARG A 463 -0.62 5.41 -5.83
C ARG A 463 -1.14 5.92 -4.49
N GLN A 464 -1.79 7.09 -4.48
CA GLN A 464 -2.57 7.56 -3.34
C GLN A 464 -3.90 6.80 -3.20
N ILE A 465 -4.48 6.35 -4.31
CA ILE A 465 -5.72 5.55 -4.34
C ILE A 465 -5.43 4.09 -4.00
N ASP A 466 -4.45 3.49 -4.68
CA ASP A 466 -3.90 2.16 -4.36
C ASP A 466 -2.41 2.13 -4.70
N ALA A 467 -1.57 1.87 -3.69
CA ALA A 467 -0.11 1.84 -3.83
C ALA A 467 0.37 0.74 -4.81
N GLY A 468 -0.46 -0.26 -5.08
CA GLY A 468 -0.22 -1.31 -6.06
C GLY A 468 -0.45 -0.90 -7.51
N TYR A 469 -1.03 0.28 -7.79
CA TYR A 469 -1.20 0.74 -9.17
C TYR A 469 0.15 0.97 -9.87
N VAL A 470 0.25 0.43 -11.09
CA VAL A 470 1.47 0.43 -11.94
C VAL A 470 2.63 -0.31 -11.25
N GLN A 471 2.84 -1.56 -11.64
CA GLN A 471 3.62 -2.56 -10.88
C GLN A 471 5.00 -2.85 -11.45
N SER A 472 5.35 -2.30 -12.61
CA SER A 472 6.61 -2.58 -13.30
C SER A 472 7.23 -1.31 -13.86
N LYS A 473 8.56 -1.31 -13.98
CA LYS A 473 9.30 -0.19 -14.55
C LYS A 473 8.92 0.07 -16.01
N GLU A 474 8.69 -0.99 -16.79
CA GLU A 474 8.19 -0.92 -18.17
C GLU A 474 6.86 -0.16 -18.28
N GLN A 475 5.93 -0.35 -17.34
CA GLN A 475 4.66 0.37 -17.32
C GLN A 475 4.81 1.84 -16.91
N GLU A 476 5.74 2.16 -16.00
CA GLU A 476 6.06 3.56 -15.67
C GLU A 476 6.69 4.26 -16.87
N ASP A 477 7.69 3.64 -17.50
CA ASP A 477 8.41 4.21 -18.64
C ASP A 477 7.48 4.44 -19.83
N LEU A 478 6.48 3.58 -20.01
CA LEU A 478 5.39 3.79 -20.97
C LEU A 478 4.58 5.06 -20.70
N LEU A 479 4.30 5.39 -19.43
CA LEU A 479 3.55 6.59 -19.07
C LEU A 479 4.36 7.86 -19.34
N TYR A 480 5.65 7.85 -19.00
CA TYR A 480 6.57 8.95 -19.35
C TYR A 480 6.69 9.09 -20.87
N SER A 481 6.83 7.98 -21.61
CA SER A 481 6.85 8.00 -23.07
C SER A 481 5.54 8.53 -23.66
N LEU A 482 4.39 8.22 -23.04
CA LEU A 482 3.09 8.71 -23.47
C LEU A 482 2.95 10.22 -23.25
N GLU A 483 3.40 10.73 -22.10
CA GLU A 483 3.48 12.17 -21.81
C GLU A 483 4.27 12.90 -22.91
N ASP A 484 5.48 12.43 -23.23
CA ASP A 484 6.31 12.98 -24.30
C ASP A 484 5.56 12.95 -25.65
N ASN A 485 4.89 11.84 -25.95
CA ASN A 485 4.13 11.63 -27.18
C ASN A 485 2.81 12.43 -27.28
N ILE A 486 2.31 12.96 -26.16
CA ILE A 486 1.12 13.83 -26.10
C ILE A 486 1.58 15.30 -26.16
N LEU A 487 2.69 15.65 -25.49
CA LEU A 487 3.32 16.98 -25.53
C LEU A 487 3.87 17.34 -26.93
N ILE A 488 4.38 16.35 -27.68
CA ILE A 488 4.80 16.56 -29.07
C ILE A 488 3.62 16.94 -29.98
N ARG A 489 2.38 16.55 -29.66
CA ARG A 489 1.20 16.95 -30.46
C ARG A 489 0.63 18.31 -30.07
N ALA A 490 0.78 18.75 -28.82
CA ALA A 490 0.36 20.09 -28.38
C ALA A 490 1.30 21.21 -28.85
N THR A 491 2.46 20.86 -29.39
CA THR A 491 3.43 21.79 -30.02
C THR A 491 3.43 21.69 -31.55
N SER A 492 2.57 20.83 -32.13
CA SER A 492 2.43 20.58 -33.57
C SER A 492 1.07 20.99 -34.14
N GLU A 493 0.24 21.69 -33.37
CA GLU A 493 -0.94 22.47 -33.81
C GLU A 493 -0.68 23.94 -33.47
#